data_AF-A0A7C0VE24-F1
#
_entry.id   AF-A0A7C0VE24-F1
#
_cell.length_a   1.000
_cell.length_b   1.000
_cell.length_c   1.000
_cell.angle_alpha   90.00
_cell.angle_beta   90.00
_cell.angle_gamma   90.00
#
_symmetry.space_group_name_H-M   'P 1'
#
loop_
_entity.id
_entity.type
_entity.pdbx_description
1 polymer ?
#
loop_
_entity_poly.entity_id
_entity_poly.type
_entity_poly.pdbx_seq_one_letter_code
_entity_poly.pdbx_strand_id
1 'polypeptide(L)' 'SLRVVHAAAYPGTKLKRYIPRARGRATPKFETLCHMEVVLEQVGRRTGGE' A
#
# COMPACT_ATOMS: atom_id res chain seq x y z
N SER A 1 -10.82 -22.82 1.05
CA SER A 1 -10.33 -21.74 1.92
C SER A 1 -9.45 -20.83 1.08
N LEU A 2 -9.30 -19.56 1.46
CA LEU A 2 -8.36 -18.66 0.78
C LEU A 2 -7.05 -18.61 1.56
N ARG A 3 -5.93 -18.55 0.85
CA ARG A 3 -4.59 -18.39 1.43
C ARG A 3 -3.92 -17.19 0.78
N VAL A 4 -3.33 -16.31 1.59
CA VAL A 4 -2.44 -15.26 1.08
C VAL A 4 -1.15 -15.92 0.61
N VAL A 5 -0.79 -15.72 -0.65
CA VAL A 5 0.43 -16.28 -1.24
C VAL A 5 1.47 -15.21 -1.56
N HIS A 6 1.03 -13.97 -1.73
CA HIS A 6 1.92 -12.82 -1.90
C HIS A 6 1.28 -11.58 -1.27
N ALA A 7 2.10 -10.80 -0.59
CA ALA A 7 1.75 -9.49 -0.08
C ALA A 7 2.98 -8.59 -0.20
N ALA A 8 2.84 -7.47 -0.89
CA ALA A 8 3.92 -6.51 -1.06
C ALA A 8 3.42 -5.08 -0.93
N ALA A 9 4.34 -4.21 -0.53
CA ALA A 9 4.10 -2.78 -0.39
C ALA A 9 5.26 -2.01 -1.03
N TYR A 10 4.94 -1.00 -1.84
CA TYR A 10 5.90 -0.19 -2.57
C TYR A 10 5.62 1.31 -2.35
N PRO A 11 6.66 2.14 -2.25
CA PRO A 11 6.47 3.59 -2.18
C PRO A 11 5.81 4.10 -3.47
N GLY A 12 4.73 4.84 -3.31
CA GLY A 12 4.00 5.51 -4.38
C GLY A 12 4.37 6.98 -4.53
N THR A 13 3.47 7.74 -5.13
CA THR A 13 3.68 9.16 -5.41
C THR A 13 3.89 9.99 -4.14
N LYS A 14 4.81 10.96 -4.20
CA LYS A 14 5.00 11.96 -3.14
C LYS A 14 4.00 13.10 -3.30
N LEU A 15 3.10 13.26 -2.32
CA LEU A 15 2.24 14.43 -2.17
C LEU A 15 3.07 15.60 -1.63
N LYS A 16 3.42 16.52 -2.53
CA LYS A 16 4.22 17.71 -2.20
C LYS A 16 3.32 18.81 -1.65
N ARG A 17 3.54 19.18 -0.38
CA ARG A 17 2.90 20.33 0.27
C ARG A 17 3.97 21.22 0.89
N TYR A 18 3.62 22.48 1.15
CA TYR A 18 4.46 23.43 1.86
C TYR A 18 3.66 24.04 3.00
N ILE A 19 4.27 24.12 4.18
CA ILE A 19 3.65 24.74 5.36
C ILE A 19 4.28 26.12 5.56
N PRO A 20 3.48 27.20 5.70
CA PRO A 20 4.00 28.51 6.04
C PRO A 20 4.65 28.49 7.43
N ARG A 21 5.74 29.25 7.58
CA ARG A 21 6.49 29.44 8.83
C ARG A 21 6.74 30.94 9.03
N ALA A 22 7.26 31.30 10.21
CA ALA A 22 7.61 32.68 10.55
C ALA A 22 8.55 33.30 9.50
N ARG A 23 8.48 34.64 9.37
CA ARG A 23 9.28 35.44 8.42
C ARG A 23 9.11 35.02 6.95
N GLY A 24 7.90 34.66 6.53
CA GLY A 24 7.57 34.33 5.13
C GLY A 24 8.21 33.05 4.60
N ARG A 25 8.91 32.28 5.43
CA ARG A 25 9.54 31.01 5.02
C ARG A 25 8.47 29.94 4.83
N ALA A 26 8.59 29.14 3.79
CA ALA A 26 7.82 27.90 3.64
C ALA A 26 8.76 26.70 3.78
N THR A 27 8.31 25.64 4.46
CA THR A 27 9.06 24.38 4.58
C THR A 27 8.31 23.24 3.88
N PRO A 28 9.01 22.36 3.15
CA PRO A 28 8.38 21.22 2.50
C PRO A 28 7.80 20.25 3.53
N LYS A 29 6.59 19.75 3.25
CA LYS A 29 5.93 18.64 3.94
C LYS A 29 5.51 17.64 2.88
N PHE A 30 6.41 16.72 2.57
CA PHE A 30 6.18 15.72 1.56
C PHE A 30 5.70 14.43 2.22
N GLU A 31 4.56 13.91 1.77
CA GLU A 31 4.04 12.62 2.20
C GLU A 31 4.20 11.62 1.07
N THR A 32 4.85 10.49 1.32
CA THR A 32 5.00 9.42 0.32
C THR A 32 3.82 8.47 0.48
N LEU A 33 3.01 8.30 -0.57
CA LEU A 33 1.92 7.33 -0.57
C LEU A 33 2.47 5.89 -0.68
N CYS A 34 1.62 4.89 -0.57
CA CYS A 34 1.98 3.48 -0.66
C CYS A 34 1.03 2.75 -1.62
N HIS A 35 1.60 1.92 -2.49
CA HIS A 35 0.85 0.92 -3.27
C HIS A 35 0.99 -0.42 -2.57
N MET A 36 -0.13 -1.07 -2.26
CA MET A 36 -0.14 -2.41 -1.68
C MET A 36 -0.81 -3.38 -2.65
N GLU A 37 -0.22 -4.57 -2.77
CA GLU A 37 -0.79 -5.68 -3.53
C GLU A 37 -0.92 -6.90 -2.62
N VAL A 38 -2.02 -7.63 -2.78
CA VAL A 38 -2.29 -8.88 -2.07
C VAL A 38 -2.82 -9.88 -3.08
N VAL A 39 -2.15 -11.03 -3.17
CA VAL A 39 -2.56 -12.13 -4.04
C VAL A 39 -3.01 -13.30 -3.17
N LEU A 40 -4.18 -13.82 -3.51
CA LEU A 40 -4.80 -14.94 -2.82
C LEU A 40 -4.82 -16.15 -3.74
N GLU A 41 -4.66 -17.32 -3.14
CA GLU A 41 -4.86 -18.61 -3.76
C GLU A 41 -6.10 -19.28 -3.16
N GLN A 42 -6.95 -19.83 -4.01
CA GLN A 42 -8.03 -20.72 -3.58
C GLN A 42 -7.44 -22.09 -3.24
N VAL A 43 -7.45 -22.43 -1.96
CA VAL A 43 -7.13 -23.77 -1.50
C VAL A 43 -8.42 -24.58 -1.55
N GLY A 44 -8.49 -25.48 -2.53
CA GLY A 44 -9.62 -26.38 -2.72
C GLY A 44 -9.93 -27.17 -1.46
N ARG A 45 -11.22 -27.33 -1.13
CA ARG A 45 -11.63 -28.48 -0.34
C ARG A 45 -11.58 -29.65 -1.31
N ARG A 46 -10.88 -30.74 -0.97
CA ARG A 46 -11.07 -32.01 -1.67
C ARG A 46 -12.53 -32.39 -1.49
N THR A 47 -13.40 -32.03 -2.45
CA THR A 47 -14.65 -32.75 -2.64
C THR A 47 -14.24 -34.06 -3.26
N GLY A 48 -13.99 -35.06 -2.42
CA GLY A 48 -14.02 -36.45 -2.86
C GLY A 48 -15.42 -36.70 -3.39
N GLY A 49 -15.57 -36.62 -4.71
CA GLY A 49 -16.58 -37.36 -5.43
C GLY A 49 -15.94 -38.70 -5.78
N GLU A 50 -16.67 -39.77 -5.41
CA GLU A 50 -16.40 -41.20 -5.58
C GLU A 50 -15.42 -41.83 -4.59
#